data_AF-A0A820DS25-F1
#
_entry.id   AF-A0A820DS25-F1
#
_cell.length_a   1.000
_cell.length_b   1.000
_cell.length_c   1.000
_cell.angle_alpha   90.00
_cell.angle_beta   90.00
_cell.angle_gamma   90.00
#
_symmetry.space_group_name_H-M   'P 1'
#
loop_
_entity.id
_entity.type
_entity.pdbx_description
1 polymer ?
#
loop_
_entity_poly.entity_id
_entity_poly.type
_entity_poly.pdbx_seq_one_letter_code
_entity_poly.pdbx_strand_id
1 'polypeptide(L)'
;MLRILFNGLKFSLLFLCFSIIGYIFGIYYWQTFIRFPCPSTLIPMTRIKYSFYDHFQYRTKKTCQNENSQLFLTIAIISSYERLLIYLPSIFNTWILTTTIDIEIIIFIEEKSLISEEFIENFFFELNKNLSQYIKSCLYIVKLKHVENNYPPQKKSFYAMKFIYAFYRQKTSWLLRLDDNAYVNIEELVKWLKSIDHRKTLYIGQGGSGRRNGSAIHFPSEKYFCMGGSGVILSQSTLIQLGPWLDHCLNNEIRTPHEDVELGRCILNHVHISCTKAHNTRSLFY
;
A
#
# COMPACT_ATOMS: atom_id res chain seq x y z
N MET A 1 -47.29 44.11 11.69
CA MET A 1 -47.60 45.49 12.11
C MET A 1 -46.50 45.92 13.09
N LEU A 2 -45.65 46.85 12.68
CA LEU A 2 -44.53 47.40 13.47
C LEU A 2 -45.00 48.00 14.80
N ARG A 3 -44.21 47.84 15.87
CA ARG A 3 -43.81 48.99 16.71
C ARG A 3 -42.55 48.72 17.54
N ILE A 4 -41.61 49.62 17.33
CA ILE A 4 -40.35 49.90 18.02
C ILE A 4 -40.67 50.54 19.37
N LEU A 5 -39.85 50.34 20.41
CA LEU A 5 -39.18 51.43 21.14
C LEU A 5 -38.30 50.97 22.32
N PHE A 6 -37.19 51.71 22.41
CA PHE A 6 -36.04 51.65 23.30
C PHE A 6 -36.29 52.35 24.66
N ASN A 7 -35.27 52.20 25.53
CA ASN A 7 -34.94 52.97 26.76
C ASN A 7 -35.45 52.34 28.07
N GLY A 8 -34.70 52.26 29.16
CA GLY A 8 -33.40 52.83 29.54
C GLY A 8 -33.33 52.80 31.09
N LEU A 9 -32.16 52.47 31.62
CA LEU A 9 -31.67 52.57 33.01
C LEU A 9 -32.68 52.88 34.15
N LYS A 10 -32.73 52.00 35.16
CA LYS A 10 -32.59 52.43 36.57
C LYS A 10 -31.93 51.33 37.41
N PHE A 11 -30.82 51.73 38.02
CA PHE A 11 -29.93 50.98 38.89
C PHE A 11 -30.57 50.71 40.28
N SER A 12 -30.03 49.68 40.95
CA SER A 12 -29.93 49.56 42.41
C SER A 12 -31.16 49.12 43.21
N LEU A 13 -31.19 47.82 43.58
CA LEU A 13 -31.26 47.30 44.97
C LEU A 13 -31.91 45.90 44.97
N LEU A 14 -31.12 44.86 44.70
CA LEU A 14 -31.30 43.53 45.31
C LEU A 14 -30.07 42.64 45.08
N PHE A 15 -28.89 43.14 45.47
CA PHE A 15 -27.75 42.29 45.81
C PHE A 15 -27.64 42.31 47.32
N LEU A 16 -28.12 41.26 47.99
CA LEU A 16 -27.54 40.68 49.21
C LEU A 16 -28.50 39.63 49.77
N CYS A 17 -27.93 38.50 50.19
CA CYS A 17 -28.58 37.27 50.67
C CYS A 17 -29.16 36.36 49.58
N PHE A 18 -28.30 35.63 48.88
CA PHE A 18 -28.21 34.16 49.02
C PHE A 18 -26.97 33.65 48.25
N SER A 19 -25.78 33.99 48.75
CA SER A 19 -24.49 33.52 48.25
C SER A 19 -24.04 32.19 48.87
N ILE A 20 -24.94 31.24 49.16
CA ILE A 20 -24.57 29.99 49.87
C ILE A 20 -25.21 28.70 49.32
N ILE A 21 -26.13 28.73 48.33
CA ILE A 21 -26.76 27.48 47.81
C ILE A 21 -26.31 27.10 46.39
N GLY A 22 -25.37 27.85 45.80
CA GLY A 22 -24.79 27.57 44.47
C GLY A 22 -23.38 26.97 44.47
N TYR A 23 -22.81 26.64 45.64
CA TYR A 23 -21.41 26.22 45.76
C TYR A 23 -21.20 24.80 46.31
N ILE A 24 -22.27 24.05 46.62
CA ILE A 24 -22.18 22.69 47.20
C ILE A 24 -22.66 21.58 46.23
N PHE A 25 -23.37 21.90 45.15
CA PHE A 25 -23.81 20.91 44.15
C PHE A 25 -23.06 20.94 42.81
N GLY A 26 -22.02 21.78 42.68
CA GLY A 26 -21.20 21.91 41.45
C GLY A 26 -19.89 21.14 41.45
N ILE A 27 -19.52 20.45 42.54
CA ILE A 27 -18.19 19.81 42.70
C ILE A 27 -18.29 18.27 42.78
N TYR A 28 -19.48 17.68 42.92
CA TYR A 28 -19.64 16.23 43.14
C TYR A 28 -20.05 15.40 41.91
N TYR A 29 -20.29 16.01 40.75
CA TYR A 29 -20.68 15.28 39.52
C TYR A 29 -19.88 15.69 38.27
N TRP A 30 -18.62 16.07 38.45
CA TRP A 30 -17.69 16.33 37.34
C TRP A 30 -16.40 15.50 37.46
N GLN A 31 -16.55 14.22 37.83
CA GLN A 31 -15.45 13.25 37.82
C GLN A 31 -15.77 11.91 37.14
N THR A 32 -16.90 11.77 36.45
CA THR A 32 -17.26 10.53 35.75
C THR A 32 -17.65 10.73 34.29
N PHE A 33 -17.05 11.72 33.61
CA PHE A 33 -16.86 11.64 32.17
C PHE A 33 -15.46 11.09 31.89
N ILE A 34 -15.47 9.82 31.53
CA ILE A 34 -14.34 8.98 31.12
C ILE A 34 -13.44 9.78 30.17
N ARG A 35 -12.25 10.15 30.68
CA ARG A 35 -11.08 10.41 29.87
C ARG A 35 -10.79 9.14 29.08
N PHE A 36 -11.29 9.03 27.87
CA PHE A 36 -10.53 8.30 26.86
C PHE A 36 -9.27 9.12 26.63
N PRO A 37 -8.07 8.61 26.93
CA PRO A 37 -6.86 9.28 26.50
C PRO A 37 -6.84 9.17 24.98
N CYS A 38 -7.29 10.21 24.30
CA CYS A 38 -6.84 10.44 22.94
C CYS A 38 -5.31 10.52 23.05
N PRO A 39 -4.53 9.68 22.33
CA PRO A 39 -3.08 9.74 22.43
C PRO A 39 -2.62 11.08 21.84
N SER A 40 -2.49 12.09 22.69
CA SER A 40 -1.94 13.40 22.34
C SER A 40 -0.41 13.33 22.33
N THR A 41 0.11 12.31 21.68
CA THR A 41 1.43 12.36 21.07
C THR A 41 1.20 12.11 19.59
N LEU A 42 0.78 13.18 18.88
CA LEU A 42 1.18 13.33 17.49
C LEU A 42 2.70 13.32 17.52
N ILE A 43 3.27 12.13 17.34
CA ILE A 43 4.70 11.97 17.09
C ILE A 43 4.95 12.91 15.91
N PRO A 44 5.82 13.93 16.05
CA PRO A 44 6.17 14.75 14.93
C PRO A 44 6.67 13.79 13.85
N MET A 45 6.09 13.85 12.65
CA MET A 45 6.39 12.96 11.52
C MET A 45 7.89 12.98 11.13
N THR A 46 8.68 13.84 11.78
CA THR A 46 10.13 13.99 11.68
C THR A 46 10.94 13.02 12.57
N ARG A 47 10.32 12.22 13.46
CA ARG A 47 11.01 11.24 14.33
C ARG A 47 10.78 9.77 13.98
N ILE A 48 10.20 9.44 12.83
CA ILE A 48 10.42 8.13 12.19
C ILE A 48 11.73 8.22 11.41
N LYS A 49 12.83 8.41 12.14
CA LYS A 49 14.16 8.63 11.58
C LYS A 49 14.99 7.35 11.69
N TYR A 50 15.20 6.75 10.52
CA TYR A 50 16.37 5.94 10.10
C TYR A 50 16.39 4.42 10.25
N SER A 51 15.75 3.77 11.23
CA SER A 51 15.78 2.29 11.29
C SER A 51 15.20 1.62 10.03
N PHE A 52 14.20 2.26 9.42
CA PHE A 52 13.49 1.74 8.26
C PHE A 52 14.22 1.98 6.92
N TYR A 53 14.92 3.11 6.78
CA TYR A 53 15.61 3.48 5.54
C TYR A 53 16.89 2.68 5.32
N ASP A 54 17.49 2.14 6.38
CA ASP A 54 18.68 1.29 6.30
C ASP A 54 18.42 -0.01 5.53
N HIS A 55 17.15 -0.44 5.38
CA HIS A 55 16.75 -1.71 4.75
C HIS A 55 16.58 -1.64 3.22
N PHE A 56 16.50 -0.45 2.63
CA PHE A 56 16.20 -0.26 1.19
C PHE A 56 17.32 0.39 0.39
N GLN A 57 18.54 0.38 0.93
CA GLN A 57 19.71 1.01 0.29
C GLN A 57 20.19 0.32 -0.99
N TYR A 58 19.50 -0.70 -1.51
CA TYR A 58 20.02 -1.49 -2.62
C TYR A 58 19.10 -1.47 -3.84
N ARG A 59 19.22 -0.40 -4.65
CA ARG A 59 18.83 -0.38 -6.07
C ARG A 59 20.04 -0.88 -6.85
N THR A 60 20.01 -2.09 -7.40
CA THR A 60 21.18 -2.62 -8.13
C THR A 60 21.42 -1.80 -9.40
N LYS A 61 20.38 -1.68 -10.24
CA LYS A 61 20.47 -1.12 -11.60
C LYS A 61 19.13 -0.53 -12.03
N LYS A 62 19.21 0.46 -12.92
CA LYS A 62 18.08 1.14 -13.54
C LYS A 62 18.29 1.31 -15.04
N THR A 63 17.21 1.27 -15.81
CA THR A 63 17.22 1.61 -17.24
C THR A 63 16.97 3.11 -17.49
N CYS A 64 16.39 3.84 -16.52
CA CYS A 64 15.99 5.25 -16.68
C CYS A 64 16.82 6.25 -15.86
N GLN A 65 16.94 7.48 -16.37
CA GLN A 65 17.69 8.57 -15.71
C GLN A 65 16.81 9.65 -15.05
N ASN A 66 15.55 9.83 -15.46
CA ASN A 66 14.71 10.97 -15.03
C ASN A 66 13.67 10.56 -13.98
N GLU A 67 13.48 11.34 -12.91
CA GLU A 67 12.68 10.96 -11.72
C GLU A 67 11.39 11.79 -11.50
N ASN A 68 11.06 12.71 -12.41
CA ASN A 68 10.11 13.81 -12.17
C ASN A 68 8.77 13.74 -12.93
N SER A 69 8.10 12.58 -12.94
CA SER A 69 6.72 12.47 -13.44
C SER A 69 5.83 11.65 -12.50
N GLN A 70 4.54 12.00 -12.45
CA GLN A 70 3.53 11.14 -11.85
C GLN A 70 3.31 9.94 -12.79
N LEU A 71 3.56 8.75 -12.27
CA LEU A 71 3.43 7.48 -12.96
C LEU A 71 1.97 7.02 -12.96
N PHE A 72 1.52 6.53 -14.10
CA PHE A 72 0.18 5.95 -14.18
C PHE A 72 0.13 4.57 -13.52
N LEU A 73 1.11 3.71 -13.81
CA LEU A 73 1.17 2.34 -13.32
C LEU A 73 2.60 2.01 -12.85
N THR A 74 2.70 1.48 -11.63
CA THR A 74 3.91 0.85 -11.11
C THR A 74 3.66 -0.64 -10.93
N ILE A 75 4.60 -1.47 -11.38
CA ILE A 75 4.49 -2.93 -11.34
C ILE A 75 5.55 -3.47 -10.37
N ALA A 76 5.11 -4.08 -9.28
CA ALA A 76 5.95 -4.71 -8.27
C ALA A 76 5.97 -6.22 -8.48
N ILE A 77 7.11 -6.77 -8.86
CA ILE A 77 7.28 -8.21 -9.09
C ILE A 77 8.03 -8.82 -7.90
N ILE A 78 7.47 -9.85 -7.30
CA ILE A 78 8.13 -10.64 -6.25
C ILE A 78 8.84 -11.82 -6.91
N SER A 79 10.16 -11.90 -6.76
CA SER A 79 11.00 -12.93 -7.37
C SER A 79 12.00 -13.49 -6.35
N SER A 80 12.79 -14.47 -6.76
CA SER A 80 14.09 -14.79 -6.14
C SER A 80 15.22 -14.59 -7.15
N TYR A 81 16.46 -14.59 -6.69
CA TYR A 81 17.64 -14.53 -7.55
C TYR A 81 17.69 -15.68 -8.55
N GLU A 82 17.48 -16.92 -8.09
CA GLU A 82 17.58 -18.11 -8.92
C GLU A 82 16.49 -18.13 -9.99
N ARG A 83 15.29 -17.67 -9.64
CA ARG A 83 14.16 -17.57 -10.56
C ARG A 83 14.32 -16.42 -11.54
N LEU A 84 14.97 -15.33 -11.13
CA LEU A 84 15.21 -14.17 -11.99
C LEU A 84 16.03 -14.53 -13.23
N LEU A 85 16.99 -15.46 -13.11
CA LEU A 85 17.77 -15.96 -14.24
C LEU A 85 16.90 -16.53 -15.36
N ILE A 86 15.77 -17.13 -14.99
CA ILE A 86 14.87 -17.84 -15.90
C ILE A 86 13.80 -16.88 -16.43
N TYR A 87 13.18 -16.10 -15.55
CA TYR A 87 12.01 -15.31 -15.90
C TYR A 87 12.32 -13.91 -16.41
N LEU A 88 13.44 -13.30 -16.00
CA LEU A 88 13.76 -11.93 -16.41
C LEU A 88 13.87 -11.76 -17.94
N PRO A 89 14.57 -12.65 -18.69
CA PRO A 89 14.59 -12.54 -20.15
C PRO A 89 13.19 -12.67 -20.76
N SER A 90 12.37 -13.58 -20.22
CA SER A 90 11.00 -13.82 -20.71
C SER A 90 10.09 -12.61 -20.47
N ILE A 91 10.12 -12.05 -19.26
CA ILE A 91 9.41 -10.81 -18.90
C ILE A 91 9.82 -9.69 -19.85
N PHE A 92 11.14 -9.54 -20.05
CA PHE A 92 11.69 -8.46 -20.84
C PHE A 92 11.26 -8.55 -22.32
N ASN A 93 11.40 -9.73 -22.91
CA ASN A 93 11.12 -9.95 -24.34
C ASN A 93 9.63 -9.97 -24.69
N THR A 94 8.73 -10.17 -23.72
CA THR A 94 7.29 -10.34 -24.01
C THR A 94 6.45 -9.10 -23.71
N TRP A 95 6.60 -8.46 -22.54
CA TRP A 95 5.74 -7.31 -22.17
C TRP A 95 6.53 -6.01 -21.93
N ILE A 96 7.81 -6.06 -21.57
CA ILE A 96 8.61 -4.82 -21.37
C ILE A 96 9.05 -4.19 -22.70
N LEU A 97 9.58 -4.98 -23.64
CA LEU A 97 10.01 -4.45 -24.94
C LEU A 97 8.85 -4.06 -25.85
N THR A 98 7.69 -4.65 -25.64
CA THR A 98 6.52 -4.45 -26.50
C THR A 98 5.63 -3.32 -26.01
N THR A 99 5.73 -2.90 -24.74
CA THR A 99 4.90 -1.80 -24.23
C THR A 99 5.35 -0.45 -24.77
N THR A 100 4.38 0.30 -25.28
CA THR A 100 4.55 1.71 -25.68
C THR A 100 4.27 2.69 -24.55
N ILE A 101 3.80 2.18 -23.40
CA ILE A 101 3.36 2.96 -22.24
C ILE A 101 4.51 3.10 -21.25
N ASP A 102 4.72 4.34 -20.79
CA ASP A 102 5.66 4.65 -19.71
C ASP A 102 5.14 4.09 -18.37
N ILE A 103 5.79 3.03 -17.91
CA ILE A 103 5.54 2.34 -16.65
C ILE A 103 6.85 2.09 -15.94
N GLU A 104 6.79 1.94 -14.62
CA GLU A 104 7.94 1.52 -13.83
C GLU A 104 7.72 0.12 -13.26
N ILE A 105 8.70 -0.75 -13.48
CA ILE A 105 8.73 -2.14 -13.03
C ILE A 105 9.83 -2.27 -11.99
N ILE A 106 9.47 -2.81 -10.83
CA ILE A 106 10.36 -2.98 -9.69
C ILE A 106 10.32 -4.44 -9.28
N ILE A 107 11.43 -5.12 -9.43
CA ILE A 107 11.60 -6.52 -9.07
C ILE A 107 12.25 -6.58 -7.69
N PHE A 108 11.58 -7.25 -6.76
CA PHE A 108 12.05 -7.43 -5.40
C PHE A 108 12.64 -8.82 -5.22
N ILE A 109 13.87 -8.87 -4.72
CA ILE A 109 14.60 -10.10 -4.41
C ILE A 109 15.16 -10.04 -2.99
N GLU A 110 15.48 -11.21 -2.45
CA GLU A 110 16.17 -11.38 -1.16
C GLU A 110 17.57 -10.75 -1.14
N GLU A 111 18.15 -10.58 0.05
CA GLU A 111 19.48 -9.99 0.23
C GLU A 111 20.60 -10.92 -0.26
N LYS A 112 20.54 -12.18 0.16
CA LYS A 112 21.57 -13.18 -0.12
C LYS A 112 21.14 -14.04 -1.29
N SER A 113 22.01 -14.14 -2.28
CA SER A 113 21.91 -15.13 -3.34
C SER A 113 22.89 -16.28 -3.10
N LEU A 114 22.52 -17.49 -3.51
CA LEU A 114 23.47 -18.58 -3.68
C LEU A 114 24.23 -18.48 -5.02
N ILE A 115 23.86 -17.53 -5.88
CA ILE A 115 24.39 -17.37 -7.24
C ILE A 115 25.10 -16.02 -7.36
N SER A 116 26.15 -15.96 -8.19
CA SER A 116 26.89 -14.73 -8.49
C SER A 116 25.98 -13.63 -9.07
N GLU A 117 26.17 -12.40 -8.62
CA GLU A 117 25.45 -11.22 -9.11
C GLU A 117 25.84 -10.84 -10.55
N GLU A 118 26.91 -11.43 -11.06
CA GLU A 118 27.45 -11.24 -12.41
C GLU A 118 26.37 -11.37 -13.49
N PHE A 119 25.41 -12.28 -13.35
CA PHE A 119 24.31 -12.39 -14.32
C PHE A 119 23.49 -11.10 -14.41
N ILE A 120 23.07 -10.55 -13.28
CA ILE A 120 22.29 -9.30 -13.24
C ILE A 120 23.16 -8.19 -13.81
N GLU A 121 24.45 -8.20 -13.50
CA GLU A 121 25.34 -7.17 -14.00
C GLU A 121 25.45 -7.17 -15.52
N ASN A 122 25.74 -8.34 -16.09
CA ASN A 122 25.87 -8.58 -17.52
C ASN A 122 24.56 -8.35 -18.26
N PHE A 123 23.43 -8.82 -17.71
CA PHE A 123 22.11 -8.62 -18.30
C PHE A 123 21.82 -7.13 -18.50
N PHE A 124 21.94 -6.31 -17.46
CA PHE A 124 21.68 -4.87 -17.58
C PHE A 124 22.75 -4.12 -18.38
N PHE A 125 24.00 -4.60 -18.39
CA PHE A 125 25.03 -4.06 -19.25
C PHE A 125 24.64 -4.21 -20.73
N GLU A 126 24.28 -5.42 -21.15
CA GLU A 126 23.82 -5.69 -22.52
C GLU A 126 22.52 -4.97 -22.86
N LEU A 127 21.57 -4.91 -21.93
CA LEU A 127 20.34 -4.13 -22.12
C LEU A 127 20.62 -2.65 -22.38
N ASN A 128 21.49 -2.04 -21.56
CA ASN A 128 21.76 -0.61 -21.69
C ASN A 128 22.57 -0.29 -22.95
N LYS A 129 23.46 -1.18 -23.36
CA LYS A 129 24.28 -1.03 -24.57
C LYS A 129 23.44 -1.13 -25.85
N ASN A 130 22.52 -2.09 -25.92
CA ASN A 130 21.86 -2.45 -27.18
C ASN A 130 20.44 -1.90 -27.29
N LEU A 131 19.74 -1.70 -26.17
CA LEU A 131 18.28 -1.50 -26.16
C LEU A 131 17.79 -0.28 -25.39
N SER A 132 18.65 0.44 -24.67
CA SER A 132 18.24 1.57 -23.81
C SER A 132 17.40 2.63 -24.52
N GLN A 133 17.69 2.92 -25.79
CA GLN A 133 16.94 3.92 -26.59
C GLN A 133 15.52 3.47 -26.99
N TYR A 134 15.24 2.17 -26.97
CA TYR A 134 13.95 1.60 -27.42
C TYR A 134 13.01 1.30 -26.25
N ILE A 135 13.56 1.16 -25.04
CA ILE A 135 12.78 0.82 -23.85
C ILE A 135 12.05 2.07 -23.35
N LYS A 136 10.72 2.04 -23.38
CA LYS A 136 9.87 3.10 -22.81
C LYS A 136 9.56 2.92 -21.32
N SER A 137 9.91 1.77 -20.75
CA SER A 137 9.64 1.43 -19.34
C SER A 137 10.88 1.45 -18.47
N CYS A 138 10.76 1.91 -17.23
CA CYS A 138 11.86 1.85 -16.28
C CYS A 138 11.86 0.51 -15.53
N LEU A 139 12.99 -0.19 -15.52
CA LEU A 139 13.16 -1.43 -14.79
C LEU A 139 14.16 -1.25 -13.66
N TYR A 140 13.79 -1.71 -12.48
CA TYR A 140 14.60 -1.71 -11.27
C TYR A 140 14.64 -3.07 -10.63
N ILE A 141 15.79 -3.42 -10.06
CA ILE A 141 15.90 -4.53 -9.12
C ILE A 141 16.24 -3.95 -7.75
N VAL A 142 15.46 -4.34 -6.76
CA VAL A 142 15.59 -3.94 -5.36
C VAL A 142 15.89 -5.18 -4.54
N LYS A 143 17.06 -5.21 -3.88
CA LYS A 143 17.38 -6.24 -2.89
C LYS A 143 16.86 -5.80 -1.54
N LEU A 144 16.10 -6.66 -0.90
CA LEU A 144 15.52 -6.41 0.41
C LEU A 144 16.44 -6.96 1.50
N LYS A 145 17.05 -6.07 2.28
CA LYS A 145 17.94 -6.47 3.39
C LYS A 145 17.21 -7.33 4.41
N HIS A 146 17.91 -8.32 4.96
CA HIS A 146 17.41 -9.26 5.96
C HIS A 146 16.18 -10.08 5.51
N VAL A 147 15.96 -10.18 4.20
CA VAL A 147 14.96 -11.08 3.61
C VAL A 147 15.71 -12.28 3.04
N GLU A 148 15.20 -13.46 3.33
CA GLU A 148 15.68 -14.75 2.82
C GLU A 148 14.77 -15.26 1.71
N ASN A 149 15.25 -16.24 0.94
CA ASN A 149 14.49 -16.89 -0.13
C ASN A 149 13.61 -18.03 0.41
N ASN A 150 12.62 -17.70 1.26
CA ASN A 150 11.66 -18.66 1.80
C ASN A 150 10.35 -18.65 1.01
N TYR A 151 9.73 -19.84 0.85
CA TYR A 151 8.39 -19.98 0.26
C TYR A 151 7.38 -20.47 1.31
N PRO A 152 6.20 -19.83 1.43
CA PRO A 152 5.76 -18.65 0.69
C PRO A 152 6.50 -17.36 1.09
N PRO A 153 6.57 -16.35 0.20
CA PRO A 153 7.47 -15.20 0.37
C PRO A 153 6.91 -14.10 1.29
N GLN A 154 6.51 -14.46 2.52
CA GLN A 154 5.82 -13.61 3.50
C GLN A 154 6.52 -12.27 3.75
N LYS A 155 7.75 -12.32 4.30
CA LYS A 155 8.52 -11.12 4.64
C LYS A 155 8.85 -10.28 3.41
N LYS A 156 9.19 -10.94 2.30
CA LYS A 156 9.51 -10.31 1.01
C LYS A 156 8.34 -9.51 0.47
N SER A 157 7.14 -10.08 0.49
CA SER A 157 5.91 -9.43 0.02
C SER A 157 5.58 -8.18 0.83
N PHE A 158 5.57 -8.28 2.16
CA PHE A 158 5.32 -7.14 3.04
C PHE A 158 6.38 -6.03 2.89
N TYR A 159 7.66 -6.40 2.77
CA TYR A 159 8.74 -5.43 2.59
C TYR A 159 8.69 -4.75 1.22
N ALA A 160 8.32 -5.48 0.16
CA ALA A 160 8.08 -4.91 -1.16
C ALA A 160 6.93 -3.89 -1.12
N MET A 161 5.79 -4.25 -0.53
CA MET A 161 4.66 -3.33 -0.34
C MET A 161 5.07 -2.07 0.44
N LYS A 162 5.92 -2.24 1.45
CA LYS A 162 6.41 -1.13 2.28
C LYS A 162 7.37 -0.21 1.53
N PHE A 163 8.25 -0.77 0.68
CA PHE A 163 9.08 0.01 -0.24
C PHE A 163 8.22 0.84 -1.19
N ILE A 164 7.23 0.20 -1.83
CA ILE A 164 6.31 0.90 -2.74
C ILE A 164 5.57 2.02 -2.01
N TYR A 165 5.07 1.78 -0.80
CA TYR A 165 4.48 2.83 0.01
C TYR A 165 5.46 3.98 0.29
N ALA A 166 6.69 3.67 0.69
CA ALA A 166 7.67 4.68 1.07
C ALA A 166 8.07 5.60 -0.10
N PHE A 167 8.28 5.03 -1.30
CA PHE A 167 8.86 5.74 -2.43
C PHE A 167 7.86 6.10 -3.53
N TYR A 168 6.75 5.37 -3.64
CA TYR A 168 5.82 5.45 -4.78
C TYR A 168 4.40 5.87 -4.42
N ARG A 169 4.00 5.89 -3.14
CA ARG A 169 2.60 6.21 -2.75
C ARG A 169 2.07 7.54 -3.30
N GLN A 170 2.93 8.53 -3.53
CA GLN A 170 2.58 9.82 -4.13
C GLN A 170 2.96 9.93 -5.60
N LYS A 171 3.73 8.97 -6.12
CA LYS A 171 4.22 8.97 -7.50
C LYS A 171 3.36 8.14 -8.43
N THR A 172 2.71 7.08 -7.93
CA THR A 172 1.95 6.15 -8.76
C THR A 172 0.45 6.27 -8.55
N SER A 173 -0.32 6.18 -9.64
CA SER A 173 -1.78 6.13 -9.59
C SER A 173 -2.29 4.72 -9.31
N TRP A 174 -1.62 3.71 -9.87
CA TRP A 174 -1.96 2.30 -9.71
C TRP A 174 -0.72 1.47 -9.39
N LEU A 175 -0.85 0.55 -8.44
CA LEU A 175 0.13 -0.50 -8.19
C LEU A 175 -0.42 -1.82 -8.72
N LEU A 176 0.36 -2.53 -9.53
CA LEU A 176 0.14 -3.93 -9.85
C LEU A 176 1.23 -4.77 -9.18
N ARG A 177 0.86 -5.64 -8.24
CA ARG A 177 1.75 -6.64 -7.64
C ARG A 177 1.61 -7.96 -8.38
N LEU A 178 2.73 -8.59 -8.72
CA LEU A 178 2.82 -9.85 -9.47
C LEU A 178 3.83 -10.82 -8.86
N ASP A 179 3.65 -12.09 -9.19
CA ASP A 179 4.71 -13.09 -9.14
C ASP A 179 5.54 -13.06 -10.43
N ASP A 180 6.76 -13.59 -10.40
CA ASP A 180 7.75 -13.55 -11.49
C ASP A 180 7.41 -14.39 -12.73
N ASN A 181 6.37 -15.23 -12.67
CA ASN A 181 5.93 -16.07 -13.78
C ASN A 181 4.63 -15.56 -14.44
N ALA A 182 4.20 -14.34 -14.11
CA ALA A 182 3.00 -13.73 -14.68
C ALA A 182 3.29 -13.06 -16.04
N TYR A 183 2.31 -13.14 -16.94
CA TYR A 183 2.25 -12.35 -18.16
C TYR A 183 1.16 -11.28 -18.03
N VAL A 184 1.44 -10.06 -18.51
CA VAL A 184 0.49 -8.95 -18.48
C VAL A 184 0.44 -8.28 -19.84
N ASN A 185 -0.78 -8.15 -20.39
CA ASN A 185 -1.03 -7.24 -21.49
C ASN A 185 -1.17 -5.81 -20.92
N ILE A 186 -0.04 -5.07 -20.90
CA ILE A 186 0.03 -3.73 -20.28
C ILE A 186 -0.91 -2.75 -20.97
N GLU A 187 -1.01 -2.77 -22.30
CA GLU A 187 -1.80 -1.80 -23.05
C GLU A 187 -3.30 -1.91 -22.73
N GLU A 188 -3.84 -3.13 -22.74
CA GLU A 188 -5.23 -3.38 -22.36
C GLU A 188 -5.48 -3.12 -20.87
N LEU A 189 -4.53 -3.48 -20.00
CA LEU A 189 -4.64 -3.18 -18.57
C LEU A 189 -4.70 -1.67 -18.32
N VAL A 190 -3.79 -0.89 -18.91
CA VAL A 190 -3.74 0.56 -18.73
C VAL A 190 -4.98 1.23 -19.30
N LYS A 191 -5.44 0.79 -20.49
CA LYS A 191 -6.70 1.25 -21.09
C LYS A 191 -7.89 1.01 -20.15
N TRP A 192 -7.96 -0.17 -19.54
CA TRP A 192 -8.98 -0.48 -18.54
C TRP A 192 -8.87 0.39 -17.29
N LEU A 193 -7.67 0.52 -16.70
CA LEU A 193 -7.44 1.32 -15.50
C LEU A 193 -7.73 2.81 -15.70
N LYS A 194 -7.58 3.35 -16.92
CA LYS A 194 -7.93 4.74 -17.24
C LYS A 194 -9.43 5.02 -17.09
N SER A 195 -10.28 4.00 -17.19
CA SER A 195 -11.72 4.12 -16.96
C SER A 195 -12.11 4.12 -15.48
N ILE A 196 -11.14 3.96 -14.56
CA ILE A 196 -11.37 3.82 -13.13
C ILE A 196 -10.63 4.94 -12.37
N ASP A 197 -11.30 5.51 -11.38
CA ASP A 197 -10.73 6.56 -10.53
C ASP A 197 -9.83 5.96 -9.44
N HIS A 198 -8.52 6.14 -9.61
CA HIS A 198 -7.49 5.70 -8.68
C HIS A 198 -7.53 6.37 -7.29
N ARG A 199 -8.34 7.42 -7.11
CA ARG A 199 -8.53 8.08 -5.81
C ARG A 199 -9.52 7.33 -4.92
N LYS A 200 -10.35 6.46 -5.51
CA LYS A 200 -11.20 5.53 -4.74
C LYS A 200 -10.36 4.42 -4.16
N THR A 201 -10.67 4.01 -2.92
CA THR A 201 -10.01 2.89 -2.24
C THR A 201 -10.42 1.56 -2.90
N LEU A 202 -9.58 1.07 -3.80
CA LEU A 202 -9.82 -0.16 -4.58
C LEU A 202 -8.74 -1.22 -4.36
N TYR A 203 -9.18 -2.47 -4.23
CA TYR A 203 -8.36 -3.68 -4.11
C TYR A 203 -8.91 -4.72 -5.08
N ILE A 204 -8.18 -4.95 -6.17
CA ILE A 204 -8.69 -5.61 -7.37
C ILE A 204 -7.82 -6.83 -7.70
N GLY A 205 -8.46 -7.94 -8.05
CA GLY A 205 -7.78 -9.17 -8.43
C GLY A 205 -8.74 -10.36 -8.39
N GLN A 206 -8.18 -11.56 -8.44
CA GLN A 206 -8.96 -12.78 -8.28
C GLN A 206 -9.28 -13.02 -6.79
N GLY A 207 -10.52 -12.76 -6.39
CA GLY A 207 -10.98 -12.94 -5.01
C GLY A 207 -11.00 -14.41 -4.55
N GLY A 208 -10.36 -14.70 -3.41
CA GLY A 208 -10.39 -15.98 -2.70
C GLY A 208 -11.01 -15.85 -1.31
N SER A 209 -11.82 -16.83 -0.90
CA SER A 209 -12.47 -16.88 0.43
C SER A 209 -11.78 -17.83 1.43
N GLY A 210 -10.72 -18.52 0.98
CA GLY A 210 -10.09 -19.62 1.69
C GLY A 210 -10.91 -20.93 1.65
N ARG A 211 -10.30 -22.03 2.10
CA ARG A 211 -10.96 -23.34 2.20
C ARG A 211 -11.79 -23.41 3.49
N ARG A 212 -13.06 -23.82 3.40
CA ARG A 212 -13.99 -23.93 4.54
C ARG A 212 -13.47 -24.81 5.68
N ASN A 213 -12.64 -25.81 5.38
CA ASN A 213 -12.14 -26.78 6.37
C ASN A 213 -10.66 -26.54 6.74
N GLY A 214 -10.01 -25.50 6.21
CA GLY A 214 -8.65 -25.09 6.57
C GLY A 214 -8.72 -23.83 7.41
N SER A 215 -8.87 -23.99 8.72
CA SER A 215 -9.16 -22.92 9.69
C SER A 215 -8.26 -21.67 9.59
N ALA A 216 -7.04 -21.82 9.08
CA ALA A 216 -6.07 -20.74 9.06
C ALA A 216 -6.33 -19.68 7.95
N ILE A 217 -6.89 -20.07 6.80
CA ILE A 217 -6.99 -19.20 5.58
C ILE A 217 -8.40 -18.59 5.42
N HIS A 218 -9.31 -18.83 6.36
CA HIS A 218 -10.70 -18.41 6.21
C HIS A 218 -10.87 -16.88 6.28
N PHE A 219 -11.65 -16.34 5.33
CA PHE A 219 -12.13 -14.95 5.34
C PHE A 219 -13.61 -14.90 5.75
N PRO A 220 -14.05 -13.81 6.40
CA PRO A 220 -15.46 -13.64 6.75
C PRO A 220 -16.38 -13.82 5.55
N SER A 221 -17.64 -14.18 5.81
CA SER A 221 -18.65 -14.34 4.75
C SER A 221 -18.68 -13.10 3.84
N GLU A 222 -18.73 -13.35 2.53
CA GLU A 222 -18.72 -12.31 1.49
C GLU A 222 -17.50 -11.38 1.47
N LYS A 223 -16.40 -11.75 2.14
CA LYS A 223 -15.11 -11.06 2.07
C LYS A 223 -14.06 -11.94 1.37
N TYR A 224 -13.10 -11.28 0.73
CA TYR A 224 -12.12 -11.92 -0.12
C TYR A 224 -10.75 -11.25 0.03
N PHE A 225 -9.69 -12.05 0.02
CA PHE A 225 -8.35 -11.58 -0.37
C PHE A 225 -8.18 -11.74 -1.87
N CYS A 226 -7.28 -10.97 -2.48
CA CYS A 226 -6.88 -11.22 -3.86
C CYS A 226 -5.74 -12.24 -3.86
N MET A 227 -5.89 -13.31 -4.64
CA MET A 227 -4.85 -14.34 -4.81
C MET A 227 -3.63 -13.73 -5.51
N GLY A 228 -2.42 -14.01 -4.99
CA GLY A 228 -1.18 -13.39 -5.47
C GLY A 228 -0.83 -13.72 -6.92
N GLY A 229 -0.91 -15.01 -7.29
CA GLY A 229 -0.42 -15.50 -8.59
C GLY A 229 -1.15 -14.96 -9.82
N SER A 230 -2.41 -14.53 -9.68
CA SER A 230 -3.15 -13.89 -10.78
C SER A 230 -2.82 -12.40 -10.97
N GLY A 231 -2.01 -11.84 -10.06
CA GLY A 231 -1.79 -10.42 -9.93
C GLY A 231 -2.84 -9.71 -9.08
N VAL A 232 -2.38 -8.64 -8.44
CA VAL A 232 -3.15 -7.86 -7.47
C VAL A 232 -2.97 -6.37 -7.76
N ILE A 233 -4.06 -5.66 -7.99
CA ILE A 233 -4.05 -4.23 -8.27
C ILE A 233 -4.55 -3.45 -7.05
N LEU A 234 -3.78 -2.44 -6.63
CA LEU A 234 -4.17 -1.47 -5.62
C LEU A 234 -4.23 -0.08 -6.24
N SER A 235 -5.29 0.65 -5.93
CA SER A 235 -5.34 2.09 -6.15
C SER A 235 -4.30 2.82 -5.28
N GLN A 236 -3.89 4.01 -5.71
CA GLN A 236 -3.06 4.90 -4.90
C GLN A 236 -3.65 5.13 -3.50
N SER A 237 -4.96 5.35 -3.43
CA SER A 237 -5.67 5.58 -2.16
C SER A 237 -5.55 4.38 -1.21
N THR A 238 -5.70 3.15 -1.72
CA THR A 238 -5.50 1.92 -0.94
C THR A 238 -4.05 1.79 -0.47
N LEU A 239 -3.08 2.06 -1.33
CA LEU A 239 -1.66 1.99 -0.98
C LEU A 239 -1.31 2.96 0.16
N ILE A 240 -1.82 4.20 0.10
CA ILE A 240 -1.62 5.21 1.15
C ILE A 240 -2.21 4.76 2.48
N GLN A 241 -3.42 4.19 2.47
CA GLN A 241 -4.10 3.75 3.69
C GLN A 241 -3.50 2.47 4.28
N LEU A 242 -3.02 1.55 3.43
CA LEU A 242 -2.41 0.28 3.87
C LEU A 242 -1.03 0.49 4.49
N GLY A 243 -0.21 1.37 3.92
CA GLY A 243 1.20 1.52 4.26
C GLY A 243 1.53 1.63 5.74
N PRO A 244 0.83 2.47 6.54
CA PRO A 244 1.05 2.58 7.98
C PRO A 244 0.89 1.29 8.77
N TRP A 245 0.17 0.29 8.24
CA TRP A 245 -0.17 -0.95 8.95
C TRP A 245 0.74 -2.12 8.61
N LEU A 246 1.54 -2.04 7.54
CA LEU A 246 2.31 -3.17 7.02
C LEU A 246 3.25 -3.79 8.07
N ASP A 247 3.89 -2.96 8.92
CA ASP A 247 4.74 -3.47 10.01
C ASP A 247 3.96 -4.18 11.10
N HIS A 248 2.85 -3.57 11.52
CA HIS A 248 2.02 -4.13 12.57
C HIS A 248 1.45 -5.47 12.12
N CYS A 249 0.92 -5.53 10.91
CA CYS A 249 0.40 -6.75 10.32
C CYS A 249 1.48 -7.84 10.24
N LEU A 250 2.67 -7.52 9.74
CA LEU A 250 3.76 -8.48 9.60
C LEU A 250 4.27 -9.02 10.95
N ASN A 251 4.36 -8.16 11.97
CA ASN A 251 4.96 -8.55 13.24
C ASN A 251 3.95 -9.10 14.25
N ASN A 252 2.67 -8.76 14.12
CA ASN A 252 1.67 -9.01 15.17
C ASN A 252 0.42 -9.75 14.69
N GLU A 253 0.12 -9.77 13.39
CA GLU A 253 -1.17 -10.29 12.90
C GLU A 253 -1.08 -11.51 11.99
N ILE A 254 0.14 -11.95 11.61
CA ILE A 254 0.36 -13.11 10.75
C ILE A 254 -0.23 -14.37 11.38
N ARG A 255 -1.16 -15.02 10.66
CA ARG A 255 -1.83 -16.27 11.10
C ARG A 255 -1.41 -17.48 10.28
N THR A 256 -0.97 -17.26 9.05
CA THR A 256 -0.62 -18.31 8.09
C THR A 256 0.67 -17.95 7.38
N PRO A 257 1.34 -18.93 6.75
CA PRO A 257 2.49 -18.63 5.88
C PRO A 257 2.08 -18.03 4.53
N HIS A 258 0.78 -17.90 4.22
CA HIS A 258 0.30 -17.47 2.91
C HIS A 258 0.26 -15.94 2.80
N GLU A 259 1.21 -15.37 2.07
CA GLU A 259 1.44 -13.93 2.07
C GLU A 259 0.28 -13.10 1.51
N ASP A 260 -0.41 -13.61 0.49
CA ASP A 260 -1.56 -12.96 -0.14
C ASP A 260 -2.79 -12.95 0.77
N VAL A 261 -2.98 -14.04 1.52
CA VAL A 261 -3.99 -14.18 2.58
C VAL A 261 -3.74 -13.14 3.68
N GLU A 262 -2.51 -13.03 4.17
CA GLU A 262 -2.19 -12.12 5.27
C GLU A 262 -2.18 -10.64 4.83
N LEU A 263 -1.71 -10.33 3.62
CA LEU A 263 -1.87 -8.99 3.04
C LEU A 263 -3.35 -8.63 2.88
N GLY A 264 -4.16 -9.56 2.35
CA GLY A 264 -5.60 -9.38 2.22
C GLY A 264 -6.28 -9.17 3.58
N ARG A 265 -5.80 -9.85 4.63
CA ARG A 265 -6.31 -9.71 6.00
C ARG A 265 -5.95 -8.35 6.58
N CYS A 266 -4.72 -7.89 6.36
CA CYS A 266 -4.27 -6.55 6.73
C CYS A 266 -5.12 -5.46 6.05
N ILE A 267 -5.34 -5.58 4.73
CA ILE A 267 -6.21 -4.65 3.97
C ILE A 267 -7.64 -4.67 4.52
N LEU A 268 -8.20 -5.85 4.77
CA LEU A 268 -9.57 -5.97 5.29
C LEU A 268 -9.71 -5.35 6.69
N ASN A 269 -8.76 -5.61 7.58
CA ASN A 269 -8.81 -5.16 8.97
C ASN A 269 -8.57 -3.66 9.11
N HIS A 270 -7.66 -3.08 8.32
CA HIS A 270 -7.16 -1.72 8.53
C HIS A 270 -7.54 -0.72 7.45
N VAL A 271 -7.87 -1.19 6.24
CA VAL A 271 -8.37 -0.35 5.14
C VAL A 271 -9.86 -0.58 4.89
N HIS A 272 -10.45 -1.60 5.52
CA HIS A 272 -11.88 -1.89 5.53
C HIS A 272 -12.49 -2.16 4.15
N ILE A 273 -11.69 -2.69 3.21
CA ILE A 273 -12.16 -3.10 1.89
C ILE A 273 -11.89 -4.58 1.63
N SER A 274 -12.69 -5.17 0.74
CA SER A 274 -12.53 -6.56 0.28
C SER A 274 -12.00 -6.58 -1.15
N CYS A 275 -11.27 -7.63 -1.52
CA CYS A 275 -10.91 -7.87 -2.90
C CYS A 275 -12.17 -7.98 -3.77
N THR A 276 -12.10 -7.47 -5.01
CA THR A 276 -13.17 -7.61 -5.99
C THR A 276 -13.45 -9.08 -6.34
N LYS A 277 -14.71 -9.42 -6.61
CA LYS A 277 -15.05 -10.60 -7.41
C LYS A 277 -14.98 -10.25 -8.90
N ALA A 278 -14.71 -11.24 -9.75
CA ALA A 278 -14.79 -11.07 -11.21
C ALA A 278 -16.12 -10.43 -11.66
N HIS A 279 -17.25 -10.84 -11.07
CA HIS A 279 -18.58 -10.25 -11.33
C HIS A 279 -18.71 -8.77 -10.92
N ASN A 280 -18.00 -8.34 -9.87
CA ASN A 280 -18.10 -6.98 -9.32
C ASN A 280 -17.37 -5.93 -10.16
N THR A 281 -16.63 -6.34 -11.19
CA THR A 281 -15.88 -5.40 -12.05
C THR A 281 -16.81 -4.46 -12.83
N ARG A 282 -18.04 -4.88 -13.15
CA ARG A 282 -19.03 -4.06 -13.86
C ARG A 282 -19.43 -2.78 -13.13
N SER A 283 -19.39 -2.77 -11.79
CA SER A 283 -19.74 -1.57 -11.01
C SER A 283 -18.56 -0.62 -10.81
N LEU A 284 -17.37 -0.93 -11.34
CA LEU A 284 -16.17 -0.10 -11.20
C LEU A 284 -16.02 0.93 -12.33
N PHE A 285 -16.78 0.78 -13.41
CA PHE A 285 -16.77 1.68 -14.56
C PHE A 285 -17.57 2.94 -14.26
N TYR A 286 -17.08 4.08 -14.75
CA TYR A 286 -17.76 5.38 -14.72
C TYR A 286 -18.51 5.66 -16.01
#